data_AF-A0A938ENA7-F1
#
_entry.id   AF-A0A938ENA7-F1
#
_cell.length_a   1.000
_cell.length_b   1.000
_cell.length_c   1.000
_cell.angle_alpha   90.00
_cell.angle_beta   90.00
_cell.angle_gamma   90.00
#
_symmetry.space_group_name_H-M   'P 1'
#
loop_
_entity.id
_entity.type
_entity.pdbx_description
1 polymer ?
#
loop_
_entity_poly.entity_id
_entity_poly.type
_entity_poly.pdbx_seq_one_letter_code
_entity_poly.pdbx_strand_id
1 'polypeptide(L)'
;MSHYRANLRDIEFNLFEVFGAGDRLGTAPFTVDAETARDALGEIERLAVGPLAESYLSSDRNPPVYDPATCTVTMPEDFKKSFRALMDSEWWRLD
;
A
#
# COMPACT_ATOMS: atom_id res chain seq x y z
N MET A 1 6.57 -3.69 14.98
CA MET A 1 5.28 -4.27 14.58
C MET A 1 4.23 -3.19 14.73
N SER A 2 3.44 -2.95 13.66
CA SER A 2 2.38 -1.92 13.63
C SER A 2 1.01 -2.52 13.96
N HIS A 3 -0.04 -1.70 13.90
CA HIS A 3 -1.43 -2.14 14.12
C HIS A 3 -1.99 -2.96 12.94
N TYR A 4 -1.44 -2.81 11.74
CA TYR A 4 -1.93 -3.49 10.55
C TYR A 4 -1.30 -4.88 10.46
N ARG A 5 -2.15 -5.90 10.30
CA ARG A 5 -1.74 -7.29 10.06
C ARG A 5 -2.26 -7.69 8.69
N ALA A 6 -1.37 -7.74 7.72
CA ALA A 6 -1.69 -8.24 6.39
C ALA A 6 -1.92 -9.76 6.42
N ASN A 7 -2.76 -10.23 5.51
CA ASN A 7 -2.99 -11.65 5.27
C ASN A 7 -2.54 -12.03 3.85
N LEU A 8 -1.28 -11.71 3.53
CA LEU A 8 -0.70 -11.90 2.20
C LEU A 8 -0.85 -13.35 1.73
N ARG A 9 -0.64 -14.32 2.62
CA ARG A 9 -0.75 -15.75 2.29
C ARG A 9 -2.13 -16.13 1.73
N ASP A 10 -3.20 -15.57 2.28
CA ASP A 10 -4.57 -15.85 1.83
C ASP A 10 -4.89 -15.17 0.49
N ILE A 11 -4.33 -13.98 0.26
CA ILE A 11 -4.40 -13.31 -1.05
C ILE A 11 -3.70 -14.18 -2.11
N GLU A 12 -2.49 -14.65 -1.83
CA GLU A 12 -1.74 -15.54 -2.73
C GLU A 12 -2.46 -16.88 -2.94
N PHE A 13 -3.04 -17.45 -1.89
CA PHE A 13 -3.84 -18.68 -1.98
C PHE A 13 -4.99 -18.50 -2.98
N ASN A 14 -5.79 -17.45 -2.81
CA ASN A 14 -6.91 -17.18 -3.72
C ASN A 14 -6.43 -16.93 -5.15
N LEU A 15 -5.44 -16.05 -5.34
CA LEU A 15 -4.97 -15.69 -6.67
C LEU A 15 -4.36 -16.90 -7.42
N PHE A 16 -3.44 -17.62 -6.78
CA PHE A 16 -2.62 -18.61 -7.49
C PHE A 16 -3.13 -20.04 -7.37
N GLU A 17 -3.75 -20.42 -6.25
CA GLU A 17 -4.18 -21.80 -6.00
C GLU A 17 -5.67 -22.00 -6.29
N VAL A 18 -6.51 -20.98 -6.08
CA VAL A 18 -7.96 -21.07 -6.36
C VAL A 18 -8.29 -20.59 -7.77
N PHE A 19 -7.84 -19.39 -8.14
CA PHE A 19 -8.23 -18.76 -9.41
C PHE A 19 -7.27 -18.97 -10.58
N GLY A 20 -6.13 -19.63 -10.32
CA GLY A 20 -5.13 -19.96 -11.36
C GLY A 20 -4.52 -18.73 -12.04
N ALA A 21 -4.27 -17.65 -11.30
CA ALA A 21 -3.62 -16.45 -11.85
C ALA A 21 -2.24 -16.76 -12.45
N GLY A 22 -1.53 -17.74 -11.87
CA GLY A 22 -0.24 -18.19 -12.36
C GLY A 22 -0.25 -18.72 -13.80
N ASP A 23 -1.39 -19.25 -14.27
CA ASP A 23 -1.54 -19.77 -15.64
C ASP A 23 -1.74 -18.66 -16.68
N ARG A 24 -2.10 -17.44 -16.24
CA ARG A 24 -2.42 -16.29 -17.11
C ARG A 24 -1.32 -15.24 -17.12
N LEU A 25 -0.61 -15.08 -16.01
CA LEU A 25 0.55 -14.20 -15.89
C LEU A 25 1.70 -14.69 -16.77
N GLY A 26 2.49 -13.75 -17.30
CA GLY A 26 3.55 -14.00 -18.28
C GLY A 26 3.05 -14.23 -19.71
N THR A 27 1.75 -14.06 -19.97
CA THR A 27 1.13 -14.19 -21.30
C THR A 27 0.32 -12.95 -21.65
N ALA A 28 0.27 -12.55 -22.92
CA ALA A 28 -0.48 -11.37 -23.34
C ALA A 28 -1.96 -11.45 -22.91
N PRO A 29 -2.55 -10.38 -22.37
CA PRO A 29 -1.99 -9.02 -22.25
C PRO A 29 -1.09 -8.80 -21.02
N PHE A 30 -0.98 -9.77 -20.11
CA PHE A 30 -0.27 -9.65 -18.84
C PHE A 30 1.17 -10.17 -18.94
N THR A 31 2.10 -9.28 -19.24
CA THR A 31 3.52 -9.64 -19.40
C THR A 31 4.26 -9.89 -18.08
N VAL A 32 3.69 -9.48 -16.94
CA VAL A 32 4.23 -9.74 -15.60
C VAL A 32 4.04 -11.21 -15.25
N ASP A 33 5.10 -11.88 -14.81
CA ASP A 33 5.04 -13.27 -14.38
C ASP A 33 4.55 -13.43 -12.91
N ALA A 34 4.26 -14.66 -12.53
CA ALA A 34 3.68 -14.97 -11.23
C ALA A 34 4.66 -14.78 -10.05
N GLU A 35 5.97 -14.82 -10.29
CA GLU A 35 6.99 -14.57 -9.26
C GLU A 35 7.07 -13.07 -8.98
N THR A 36 7.18 -12.26 -10.02
CA THR A 36 7.15 -10.80 -9.95
C THR A 36 5.87 -10.28 -9.30
N ALA A 37 4.72 -10.91 -9.59
CA ALA A 37 3.45 -10.55 -8.94
C ALA A 37 3.47 -10.84 -7.42
N ARG A 38 4.09 -11.94 -6.97
CA ARG A 38 4.23 -12.23 -5.53
C ARG A 38 5.19 -11.26 -4.85
N ASP A 39 6.31 -10.95 -5.49
CA ASP A 39 7.26 -9.97 -4.99
C ASP A 39 6.61 -8.58 -4.84
N ALA A 40 5.80 -8.17 -5.82
CA ALA A 40 5.03 -6.93 -5.74
C ALA A 40 4.06 -6.93 -4.55
N LEU A 41 3.32 -8.02 -4.34
CA LEU A 41 2.42 -8.15 -3.18
C LEU A 41 3.19 -8.11 -1.85
N GLY A 42 4.37 -8.73 -1.78
CA GLY A 42 5.25 -8.69 -0.62
C GLY A 42 5.79 -7.28 -0.33
N GLU A 43 6.19 -6.53 -1.35
CA GLU A 43 6.64 -5.15 -1.17
C GLU A 43 5.50 -4.21 -0.75
N ILE A 44 4.29 -4.40 -1.29
CA ILE A 44 3.09 -3.66 -0.86
C ILE A 44 2.76 -4.01 0.60
N GLU A 45 2.84 -5.28 1.00
CA GLU A 45 2.68 -5.68 2.41
C GLU A 45 3.69 -4.97 3.31
N ARG A 46 4.98 -4.98 2.94
CA ARG A 46 6.05 -4.34 3.71
C ARG A 46 5.83 -2.83 3.86
N LEU A 47 5.38 -2.18 2.79
CA LEU A 47 5.02 -0.76 2.81
C LEU A 47 3.81 -0.50 3.73
N ALA A 48 2.75 -1.33 3.61
CA ALA A 48 1.52 -1.18 4.36
C ALA A 48 1.69 -1.43 5.86
N VAL A 49 2.37 -2.52 6.24
CA VAL A 49 2.63 -2.88 7.64
C VAL A 49 3.70 -1.99 8.26
N GLY A 50 4.61 -1.42 7.47
CA GLY A 50 5.64 -0.50 7.92
C GLY A 50 5.23 0.96 7.77
N PRO A 51 5.84 1.71 6.81
CA PRO A 51 5.70 3.16 6.72
C PRO A 51 4.27 3.71 6.71
N LEU A 52 3.30 3.01 6.10
CA LEU A 52 1.92 3.51 6.05
C LEU A 52 1.19 3.37 7.38
N ALA A 53 1.41 2.27 8.09
CA ALA A 53 0.79 2.04 9.39
C ALA A 53 1.42 2.87 10.52
N GLU A 54 2.63 3.41 10.34
CA GLU A 54 3.32 4.23 11.35
C GLU A 54 2.50 5.44 11.81
N SER A 55 1.87 6.16 10.86
CA SER A 55 1.14 7.40 11.17
C SER A 55 -0.33 7.20 11.53
N TYR A 56 -0.83 5.96 11.57
CA TYR A 56 -2.28 5.69 11.71
C TYR A 56 -2.85 6.28 13.01
N LEU A 57 -2.28 5.90 14.16
CA LEU A 57 -2.79 6.33 15.45
C LEU A 57 -2.52 7.82 15.68
N SER A 58 -1.32 8.30 15.33
CA SER A 58 -0.94 9.69 15.55
C SER A 58 -1.77 10.66 14.71
N SER A 59 -2.15 10.29 13.48
CA SER A 59 -3.01 11.12 12.62
C SER A 59 -4.46 11.18 13.12
N ASP A 60 -4.96 10.12 13.77
CA ASP A 60 -6.25 10.15 14.47
C ASP A 60 -6.20 11.09 15.69
N ARG A 61 -5.12 11.02 16.48
CA ARG A 61 -4.97 11.86 17.69
C ARG A 61 -4.61 13.31 17.40
N ASN A 62 -4.02 13.58 16.24
CA ASN A 62 -3.63 14.91 15.79
C ASN A 62 -4.27 15.14 14.41
N PRO A 63 -5.57 15.49 14.36
CA PRO A 63 -6.28 15.61 13.09
C PRO A 63 -5.80 16.81 12.27
N PRO A 64 -6.11 16.86 10.97
CA PRO A 64 -5.84 18.02 10.14
C PRO A 64 -6.50 19.29 10.68
N VAL A 65 -5.82 20.43 10.52
CA VAL A 65 -6.31 21.74 10.98
C VAL A 65 -6.63 22.63 9.79
N TYR A 66 -7.86 23.12 9.69
CA TYR A 66 -8.30 24.05 8.65
C TYR A 66 -8.02 25.51 9.06
N ASP A 67 -7.44 26.28 8.14
CA ASP A 67 -7.29 27.73 8.26
C ASP A 67 -8.30 28.44 7.31
N PRO A 68 -9.32 29.14 7.85
CA PRO A 68 -10.31 29.84 7.04
C PRO A 68 -9.78 31.10 6.35
N ALA A 69 -8.65 31.68 6.81
CA ALA A 69 -8.10 32.89 6.19
C ALA A 69 -7.41 32.58 4.86
N THR A 70 -6.74 31.43 4.78
CA THR A 70 -6.04 30.97 3.57
C THR A 70 -6.80 29.90 2.81
N CYS A 71 -7.89 29.38 3.37
CA CYS A 71 -8.65 28.24 2.87
C CYS A 71 -7.76 27.00 2.67
N THR A 72 -6.83 26.76 3.60
CA THR A 72 -5.90 25.61 3.54
C THR A 72 -6.06 24.66 4.72
N VAL A 73 -5.58 23.42 4.56
CA VAL A 73 -5.56 22.40 5.60
C VAL A 73 -4.12 21.99 5.88
N THR A 74 -3.72 22.01 7.16
CA THR A 74 -2.42 21.52 7.62
C THR A 74 -2.55 20.06 8.04
N MET A 75 -1.81 19.19 7.36
CA MET A 75 -1.68 17.77 7.72
C MET A 75 -0.54 17.53 8.73
N PRO A 76 -0.63 16.49 9.58
CA PRO A 76 0.46 16.06 10.45
C PRO A 76 1.73 15.68 9.66
N GLU A 77 2.91 15.98 10.21
CA GLU A 77 4.20 15.74 9.52
C GLU A 77 4.54 14.26 9.34
N ASP A 78 4.18 13.44 10.32
CA ASP A 78 4.33 11.99 10.25
C ASP A 78 3.38 11.37 9.20
N PHE A 79 2.14 11.85 9.09
CA PHE A 79 1.26 11.47 7.98
C PHE A 79 1.87 11.84 6.63
N LYS A 80 2.43 13.05 6.48
CA LYS A 80 3.10 13.47 5.24
C LYS A 80 4.29 12.55 4.92
N LYS A 81 5.04 12.07 5.93
CA LYS A 81 6.13 11.10 5.74
C LYS A 81 5.59 9.77 5.21
N SER A 82 4.53 9.22 5.80
CA SER A 82 3.88 7.99 5.33
C SER A 82 3.33 8.15 3.90
N PHE A 83 2.69 9.28 3.61
CA PHE A 83 2.20 9.60 2.26
C PHE A 83 3.35 9.72 1.25
N ARG A 84 4.47 10.34 1.62
CA ARG A 84 5.65 10.43 0.75
C ARG A 84 6.22 9.05 0.45
N ALA A 85 6.26 8.14 1.41
CA ALA A 85 6.66 6.74 1.17
C ALA A 85 5.75 6.03 0.14
N LEU A 86 4.44 6.29 0.15
CA LEU A 86 3.53 5.79 -0.89
C LEU A 86 3.86 6.40 -2.26
N MET A 87 4.05 7.72 -2.33
CA MET A 87 4.35 8.41 -3.60
C MET A 87 5.68 7.95 -4.19
N ASP A 88 6.72 7.86 -3.37
CA ASP A 88 8.08 7.46 -3.76
C ASP A 88 8.15 5.99 -4.20
N SER A 89 7.24 5.14 -3.70
CA SER A 89 7.13 3.74 -4.12
C SER A 89 6.44 3.55 -5.48
N GLU A 90 5.77 4.59 -5.98
CA GLU A 90 4.97 4.56 -7.21
C GLU A 90 3.86 3.50 -7.28
N TRP A 91 3.54 2.78 -6.20
CA TRP A 91 2.46 1.76 -6.20
C TRP A 91 1.07 2.33 -6.51
N TRP A 92 0.87 3.64 -6.41
CA TRP A 92 -0.34 4.32 -6.86
C TRP A 92 -0.56 4.28 -8.38
N ARG A 93 0.46 3.87 -9.14
CA ARG A 93 0.44 3.72 -10.61
C ARG A 93 0.20 2.29 -11.09
N LEU A 94 0.00 1.35 -10.17
CA LEU A 94 -0.25 -0.05 -10.53
C LEU A 94 -1.58 -0.14 -11.30
N ASP A 95 -1.53 -0.72 -12.50
CA ASP A 95 -2.65 -0.91 -13.45
C ASP A 95 -2.73 -2.40 -13.85
#